data_AF-A0A3D2M8P8-F1
#
_entry.id   AF-A0A3D2M8P8-F1
#
_cell.length_a   1.000
_cell.length_b   1.000
_cell.length_c   1.000
_cell.angle_alpha   90.00
_cell.angle_beta   90.00
_cell.angle_gamma   90.00
#
_symmetry.space_group_name_H-M   'P 1'
#
loop_
_entity.id
_entity.type
_entity.pdbx_description
1 polymer ?
#
loop_
_entity_poly.entity_id
_entity_poly.type
_entity_poly.pdbx_seq_one_letter_code
_entity_poly.pdbx_strand_id
1 'polypeptide(L)'
;IAMFFAPLAGMIPAYATAGALIYVAMLMMSGLAHIDWKDHTDTIPAIVTVVMMPLTFSIANGIALGFLTYATLKLLTGQRDKVSISLYVLCVIFIAKFAFL
;
A
#
# COMPACT_ATOMS: atom_id res chain seq x y z
N ILE A 1 11.12 21.13 -18.76
CA ILE A 1 11.49 22.10 -17.71
C ILE A 1 12.17 21.41 -16.53
N ALA A 2 11.53 20.46 -15.84
CA ALA A 2 12.17 19.70 -14.74
C ALA A 2 13.51 19.02 -15.12
N MET A 3 13.60 18.44 -16.33
CA MET A 3 14.83 17.82 -16.84
C MET A 3 15.99 18.81 -17.04
N PHE A 4 15.71 20.10 -17.29
CA PHE A 4 16.75 21.13 -17.47
C PHE A 4 17.35 21.60 -16.13
N PHE A 5 16.56 21.57 -15.05
CA PHE A 5 16.99 21.90 -13.68
C PHE A 5 17.45 20.67 -12.87
N ALA A 6 17.36 19.46 -13.43
CA ALA A 6 17.84 18.23 -12.81
C ALA A 6 19.28 18.30 -12.26
N PRO A 7 20.28 18.88 -12.97
CA PRO A 7 21.64 18.95 -12.42
C PRO A 7 21.74 19.83 -11.16
N LEU A 8 20.91 20.86 -11.01
CA LEU A 8 20.89 21.71 -9.81
C LEU A 8 20.29 20.96 -8.61
N ALA A 9 19.28 20.14 -8.83
CA ALA A 9 18.71 19.28 -7.78
C ALA A 9 19.71 18.21 -7.31
N GLY A 10 20.55 17.70 -8.22
CA GLY A 10 21.60 16.73 -7.90
C GLY A 10 22.76 17.27 -7.07
N MET A 11 22.91 18.60 -6.96
CA MET A 11 23.92 19.23 -6.10
C MET A 11 23.53 19.24 -4.62
N ILE A 12 22.26 18.94 -4.28
CA ILE A 12 21.77 18.95 -2.92
C ILE A 12 22.29 17.70 -2.20
N PRO A 13 22.99 17.86 -1.05
CA PRO A 13 23.45 16.71 -0.28
C PRO A 13 22.29 15.85 0.23
N ALA A 14 22.46 14.52 0.23
CA ALA A 14 21.41 13.59 0.62
C ALA A 14 20.86 13.83 2.04
N TYR A 15 21.72 14.28 2.97
CA TYR A 15 21.31 14.63 4.33
C TYR A 15 20.30 15.80 4.39
N ALA A 16 20.36 16.74 3.46
CA ALA A 16 19.43 17.86 3.40
C ALA A 16 18.04 17.42 2.91
N THR A 17 17.96 16.38 2.07
CA THR A 17 16.69 15.83 1.58
C THR A 17 16.00 14.90 2.59
N ALA A 18 16.73 14.35 3.56
CA ALA A 18 16.19 13.41 4.54
C ALA A 18 15.01 13.99 5.34
N GLY A 19 15.13 15.25 5.81
CA GLY A 19 14.06 15.91 6.55
C GLY A 19 12.78 16.10 5.71
N ALA A 20 12.93 16.43 4.43
CA ALA A 20 11.80 16.52 3.50
C ALA A 20 11.13 15.16 3.29
N LEU A 21 11.90 14.08 3.14
CA LEU A 21 11.36 12.73 2.98
C LEU A 21 10.61 12.23 4.22
N ILE A 22 11.09 12.56 5.42
CA ILE A 22 10.38 12.23 6.68
C ILE A 22 9.04 12.95 6.72
N TYR A 23 9.00 14.24 6.39
CA TYR A 23 7.76 15.00 6.36
C TYR A 23 6.76 14.46 5.33
N VAL A 24 7.23 14.10 4.13
CA VAL A 24 6.39 13.47 3.10
C VAL A 24 5.86 12.12 3.57
N ALA A 25 6.68 11.31 4.24
CA ALA A 25 6.23 10.03 4.81
C ALA A 25 5.11 10.24 5.84
N MET A 26 5.23 11.26 6.71
CA MET A 26 4.17 11.63 7.67
C MET A 26 2.88 12.06 6.94
N LEU A 27 3.00 12.84 5.87
CA LEU A 27 1.85 13.24 5.06
C LEU A 27 1.17 12.03 4.42
N MET A 28 1.91 11.06 3.88
CA MET A 28 1.30 9.85 3.31
C MET A 28 0.64 8.97 4.38
N MET A 29 1.22 8.92 5.59
CA MET A 29 0.68 8.17 6.71
C MET A 29 -0.66 8.74 7.21
N SER A 30 -0.96 10.02 6.95
CA SER A 30 -2.27 10.62 7.27
C SER A 30 -3.45 9.93 6.57
N GLY A 31 -3.21 9.22 5.46
CA GLY A 31 -4.23 8.40 4.80
C GLY A 31 -4.82 7.33 5.72
N LEU A 32 -4.05 6.82 6.70
CA LEU A 32 -4.52 5.83 7.67
C LEU A 32 -5.65 6.35 8.57
N ALA A 33 -5.74 7.67 8.76
CA ALA A 33 -6.83 8.27 9.54
C ALA A 33 -8.21 8.08 8.89
N HIS A 34 -8.27 7.79 7.58
CA HIS A 34 -9.51 7.61 6.84
C HIS A 34 -10.04 6.17 6.89
N ILE A 35 -9.34 5.25 7.55
CA ILE A 35 -9.77 3.86 7.71
C ILE A 35 -10.84 3.80 8.80
N ASP A 36 -11.90 3.01 8.58
CA ASP A 36 -12.86 2.69 9.63
C ASP A 36 -12.27 1.68 10.62
N TRP A 37 -11.68 2.21 11.69
CA TRP A 37 -11.06 1.41 12.76
C TRP A 37 -12.04 0.58 13.59
N LYS A 38 -13.36 0.76 13.41
CA LYS A 38 -14.39 -0.05 14.10
C LYS A 38 -14.70 -1.33 13.36
N ASP A 39 -14.53 -1.36 12.03
CA ASP A 39 -14.71 -2.56 11.24
C ASP A 39 -13.40 -3.37 11.16
N HIS A 40 -13.37 -4.52 11.83
CA HIS A 40 -12.23 -5.43 11.79
C HIS A 40 -11.91 -5.92 10.37
N THR A 41 -12.91 -5.99 9.48
CA THR A 41 -12.71 -6.43 8.09
C THR A 41 -12.01 -5.37 7.24
N ASP A 42 -11.93 -4.13 7.69
CA ASP A 42 -11.17 -3.05 7.03
C ASP A 42 -9.84 -2.77 7.77
N THR A 43 -9.85 -2.87 9.11
CA THR A 43 -8.68 -2.61 9.97
C THR A 43 -7.59 -3.67 9.80
N ILE A 44 -7.95 -4.96 9.80
CA ILE A 44 -6.96 -6.06 9.70
C ILE A 44 -6.19 -5.98 8.38
N PRO A 45 -6.84 -5.86 7.20
CA PRO A 45 -6.13 -5.72 5.93
C PRO A 45 -5.23 -4.48 5.87
N ALA A 46 -5.67 -3.36 6.44
CA ALA A 46 -4.87 -2.14 6.45
C ALA A 46 -3.58 -2.32 7.26
N ILE A 47 -3.66 -2.95 8.44
CA ILE A 47 -2.47 -3.27 9.25
C ILE A 47 -1.55 -4.22 8.50
N VAL A 48 -2.09 -5.28 7.91
CA VAL A 48 -1.30 -6.23 7.10
C VAL A 48 -0.57 -5.49 5.97
N THR A 49 -1.25 -4.58 5.28
CA THR A 49 -0.67 -3.81 4.19
C THR A 49 0.51 -2.96 4.66
N VAL A 50 0.32 -2.18 5.73
CA VAL A 50 1.35 -1.26 6.27
C VAL A 50 2.57 -2.02 6.79
N VAL A 51 2.36 -3.18 7.41
CA VAL A 51 3.45 -4.00 7.96
C VAL A 51 4.18 -4.79 6.88
N MET A 52 3.45 -5.33 5.90
CA MET A 52 4.05 -6.18 4.86
C MET A 52 4.88 -5.39 3.85
N MET A 53 4.54 -4.13 3.56
CA MET A 53 5.33 -3.30 2.63
C MET A 53 6.82 -3.17 3.05
N PRO A 54 7.16 -2.71 4.27
CA PRO A 54 8.56 -2.64 4.70
C PRO A 54 9.16 -4.03 4.90
N LEU A 55 8.40 -5.01 5.39
CA LEU A 55 8.91 -6.36 5.64
C LEU A 55 9.31 -7.09 4.35
N THR A 56 8.56 -6.87 3.26
CA THR A 56 8.83 -7.49 1.95
C THR A 56 9.77 -6.65 1.09
N PHE A 57 10.21 -5.47 1.58
CA PHE A 57 10.97 -4.47 0.82
C PHE A 57 10.35 -4.14 -0.56
N SER A 58 9.04 -4.33 -0.68
CA SER A 58 8.31 -4.19 -1.94
C SER A 58 6.90 -3.67 -1.67
N ILE A 59 6.66 -2.45 -2.12
CA ILE A 59 5.34 -1.80 -2.04
C ILE A 59 4.28 -2.69 -2.73
N ALA A 60 4.62 -3.25 -3.89
CA ALA A 60 3.72 -4.11 -4.65
C ALA A 60 3.33 -5.39 -3.92
N ASN A 61 4.29 -6.09 -3.29
CA ASN A 61 4.00 -7.31 -2.53
C ASN A 61 3.18 -6.99 -1.26
N GLY A 62 3.48 -5.90 -0.57
CA GLY A 62 2.71 -5.46 0.59
C GLY A 62 1.25 -5.13 0.25
N ILE A 63 1.02 -4.39 -0.84
CA ILE A 63 -0.34 -4.09 -1.34
C ILE A 63 -1.06 -5.39 -1.75
N ALA A 64 -0.38 -6.30 -2.43
CA ALA A 64 -0.97 -7.57 -2.87
C ALA A 64 -1.50 -8.38 -1.67
N LEU A 65 -0.70 -8.55 -0.63
CA LEU A 65 -1.10 -9.25 0.60
C LEU A 65 -2.23 -8.52 1.33
N GLY A 66 -2.20 -7.19 1.33
CA GLY A 66 -3.27 -6.34 1.83
C GLY A 66 -4.62 -6.60 1.17
N PHE A 67 -4.66 -6.54 -0.16
CA PHE A 67 -5.87 -6.79 -0.94
C PHE A 67 -6.36 -8.23 -0.82
N LEU A 68 -5.44 -9.21 -0.81
CA LEU A 68 -5.77 -10.61 -0.55
C LEU A 68 -6.47 -10.79 0.80
N THR A 69 -5.93 -10.17 1.85
CA THR A 69 -6.52 -10.21 3.20
C THR A 69 -7.88 -9.54 3.22
N TYR A 70 -8.03 -8.38 2.56
CA TYR A 70 -9.30 -7.65 2.44
C TYR A 70 -10.38 -8.46 1.74
N ALA A 71 -10.08 -8.97 0.54
CA ALA A 71 -11.02 -9.76 -0.26
C ALA A 71 -11.43 -11.03 0.48
N THR A 72 -10.49 -11.70 1.15
CA THR A 72 -10.76 -12.91 1.92
C THR A 72 -11.65 -12.63 3.12
N LEU A 73 -11.37 -11.59 3.92
CA LEU A 73 -12.18 -11.23 5.09
C LEU A 73 -13.59 -10.81 4.71
N LYS A 74 -13.76 -9.97 3.68
CA LYS A 74 -15.10 -9.57 3.20
C LYS A 74 -15.87 -10.75 2.61
N LEU A 75 -15.20 -11.70 1.98
CA LEU A 75 -15.82 -12.90 1.45
C LEU A 75 -16.29 -13.87 2.56
N LEU A 76 -15.49 -14.03 3.62
CA LEU A 76 -15.81 -14.88 4.78
C LEU A 76 -16.89 -14.28 5.68
N THR A 77 -16.96 -12.95 5.79
CA THR A 77 -17.98 -12.25 6.59
C THR A 77 -19.28 -11.98 5.83
N GLY A 78 -19.40 -12.46 4.59
CA GLY A 78 -20.62 -12.31 3.77
C GLY A 78 -20.82 -10.93 3.14
N GLN A 79 -19.89 -9.98 3.36
CA GLN A 79 -19.96 -8.61 2.84
C GLN A 79 -19.40 -8.49 1.41
N ARG A 80 -19.85 -9.36 0.49
CA ARG A 80 -19.32 -9.44 -0.87
C ARG A 80 -19.62 -8.19 -1.71
N ASP A 81 -20.76 -7.54 -1.46
CA ASP A 81 -21.18 -6.34 -2.21
C ASP A 81 -20.27 -5.12 -1.98
N LYS A 82 -19.50 -5.11 -0.88
CA LYS A 82 -18.52 -4.04 -0.60
C LYS A 82 -17.23 -4.18 -1.42
N VAL A 83 -17.03 -5.31 -2.11
CA VAL A 83 -15.82 -5.60 -2.88
C VAL A 83 -16.12 -5.46 -4.37
N SER A 84 -15.40 -4.59 -5.07
CA SER A 84 -15.55 -4.43 -6.51
C SER A 84 -15.02 -5.66 -7.27
N ILE A 85 -15.63 -5.99 -8.42
CA ILE A 85 -15.17 -7.07 -9.30
C ILE A 85 -13.69 -6.88 -9.67
N SER A 86 -13.24 -5.65 -9.88
CA SER A 86 -11.83 -5.34 -10.20
C SER A 86 -10.87 -5.79 -9.10
N LEU A 87 -11.24 -5.69 -7.82
CA LEU A 87 -10.40 -6.17 -6.73
C LEU A 87 -10.26 -7.69 -6.75
N TYR A 88 -11.35 -8.42 -7.05
CA TYR A 88 -11.29 -9.88 -7.18
C TYR A 88 -10.38 -10.31 -8.32
N VAL A 89 -10.49 -9.67 -9.49
CA VAL A 89 -9.61 -9.94 -10.64
C VAL A 89 -8.15 -9.70 -10.25
N LEU A 90 -7.86 -8.58 -9.58
CA LEU A 90 -6.51 -8.25 -9.13
C LEU A 90 -5.98 -9.27 -8.10
N CYS A 91 -6.82 -9.73 -7.18
CA CYS A 91 -6.44 -10.77 -6.22
C CYS A 91 -6.09 -12.08 -6.93
N VAL A 92 -6.84 -12.49 -7.96
CA VAL A 92 -6.54 -13.69 -8.76
C VAL A 92 -5.18 -13.55 -9.45
N ILE A 93 -4.88 -12.37 -10.02
CA ILE A 93 -3.58 -12.09 -10.63
C ILE A 93 -2.45 -12.19 -9.61
N PHE A 94 -2.63 -11.63 -8.41
CA PHE A 94 -1.62 -11.71 -7.36
C PHE A 94 -1.41 -13.14 -6.85
N ILE A 95 -2.47 -13.93 -6.70
CA ILE A 95 -2.36 -15.36 -6.36
C ILE A 95 -1.54 -16.10 -7.42
N ALA A 96 -1.84 -15.88 -8.70
CA ALA A 96 -1.06 -16.46 -9.79
C ALA A 96 0.41 -16.03 -9.71
N LYS A 97 0.67 -14.74 -9.46
CA LYS A 97 2.03 -14.22 -9.30
C LYS A 97 2.80 -14.87 -8.13
N PHE A 98 2.14 -15.24 -7.03
CA PHE A 98 2.80 -15.94 -5.92
C PHE A 98 2.91 -17.46 -6.11
N ALA A 99 2.04 -18.05 -6.95
CA ALA A 99 2.05 -19.48 -7.22
C ALA A 99 3.05 -19.87 -8.33
N PHE A 100 3.26 -19.02 -9.33
CA PHE A 100 4.09 -19.32 -10.51
C PHE A 100 5.49 -18.68 -10.49
N LEU A 101 5.77 -17.77 -9.56
CA LEU A 101 6.95 -16.90 -9.53
C LEU A 101 7.57 -16.90 -8.13
#